data_AF-A0A932WL19-F1
#
_entry.id   AF-A0A932WL19-F1
#
_cell.length_a   1.000
_cell.length_b   1.000
_cell.length_c   1.000
_cell.angle_alpha   90.00
_cell.angle_beta   90.00
_cell.angle_gamma   90.00
#
_symmetry.space_group_name_H-M   'P 1'
#
loop_
_entity.id
_entity.type
_entity.pdbx_description
1 polymer ?
#
loop_
_entity_poly.entity_id
_entity_poly.type
_entity_poly.pdbx_seq_one_letter_code
_entity_poly.pdbx_strand_id
1 'polypeptide(L)'
;MPRASARNRPPGPGGYRLAYYRANFLASLRPDGIVCLECGRVRKALGTHLRFRHGVTVDDYRERWGFNRQTTFIAASTAEKLRQVALKRKIGARGREGRALMVKARAARSVKSRAWRPEARLRASEAKKRLYASGWQPRRYMKVSEPALRKLVAKGYDLARIVRTTNLSRDQARTRLQQLGVLPPPRRRRVIDRTQILALRRQGLWPLEIARRIGAKPQAVRKILWQLRNQGVKIPTPGRPRPIKRRLMSDEDFLKAWRHGGRPVDVARRLGVSKQYVIYKTAYLRGRGLIPPVGSPRRRARPKR
;
A
#
# COMPACT_ATOMS: atom_id res chain seq x y z
N MET A 1 31.01 -10.13 -42.31
CA MET A 1 29.69 -9.68 -41.85
C MET A 1 28.71 -10.86 -41.91
N PRO A 2 28.23 -11.42 -40.79
CA PRO A 2 27.41 -12.62 -40.84
C PRO A 2 26.01 -12.27 -41.36
N ARG A 3 25.61 -12.94 -42.45
CA ARG A 3 24.29 -12.84 -43.09
C ARG A 3 23.21 -13.31 -42.11
N ALA A 4 22.16 -12.51 -41.92
CA ALA A 4 21.02 -12.84 -41.07
C ALA A 4 20.41 -14.21 -41.45
N SER A 5 20.16 -15.04 -40.43
CA SER A 5 19.59 -16.40 -40.54
C SER A 5 18.24 -16.41 -41.28
N ALA A 6 18.11 -17.34 -42.23
CA ALA A 6 16.98 -17.52 -43.14
C ALA A 6 15.60 -17.76 -42.49
N ARG A 7 15.50 -17.91 -41.16
CA ARG A 7 14.25 -18.22 -40.44
C ARG A 7 13.25 -17.06 -40.32
N ASN A 8 13.63 -15.83 -40.70
CA ASN A 8 12.78 -14.64 -40.59
C ASN A 8 12.58 -13.88 -41.92
N ARG A 9 12.90 -14.50 -43.07
CA ARG A 9 12.64 -13.87 -44.38
C ARG A 9 11.17 -14.14 -44.77
N PRO A 10 10.32 -13.12 -44.97
CA PRO A 10 8.96 -13.36 -45.44
C PRO A 10 8.98 -13.90 -46.88
N PRO A 11 8.20 -14.93 -47.25
CA PRO A 11 7.89 -15.21 -48.66
C PRO A 11 7.35 -13.98 -49.41
N GLY A 12 7.58 -13.94 -50.73
CA GLY A 12 7.20 -12.87 -51.67
C GLY A 12 5.68 -12.63 -51.82
N PRO A 13 5.27 -11.78 -52.78
CA PRO A 13 3.96 -11.14 -52.79
C PRO A 13 2.86 -12.07 -53.34
N GLY A 14 1.65 -11.95 -52.79
CA GLY A 14 0.44 -12.52 -53.39
C GLY A 14 -0.53 -13.13 -52.38
N GLY A 15 -1.65 -12.44 -52.14
CA GLY A 15 -2.99 -12.96 -51.76
C GLY A 15 -3.16 -13.83 -50.51
N TYR A 16 -2.38 -14.90 -50.34
CA TYR A 16 -2.68 -16.04 -49.47
C TYR A 16 -2.27 -15.89 -48.00
N ARG A 17 -1.95 -14.68 -47.55
CA ARG A 17 -1.47 -14.41 -46.18
C ARG A 17 -2.51 -13.91 -45.20
N LEU A 18 -3.59 -13.29 -45.69
CA LEU A 18 -4.54 -12.62 -44.80
C LEU A 18 -5.32 -13.62 -43.96
N ALA A 19 -5.76 -14.73 -44.54
CA ALA A 19 -6.43 -15.82 -43.82
C ALA A 19 -5.57 -16.35 -42.66
N TYR A 20 -4.27 -16.59 -42.92
CA TYR A 20 -3.32 -17.00 -41.89
C TYR A 20 -3.23 -15.99 -40.74
N TYR A 21 -3.09 -14.69 -41.04
CA TYR A 21 -3.02 -13.66 -40.01
C TYR A 21 -4.35 -13.42 -39.30
N ARG A 22 -5.50 -13.66 -39.94
CA ARG A 22 -6.81 -13.60 -39.27
C ARG A 22 -6.96 -14.73 -38.26
N ALA A 23 -6.53 -15.95 -38.63
CA ALA A 23 -6.47 -17.09 -37.71
C ALA A 23 -5.41 -16.90 -36.61
N ASN A 24 -4.29 -16.26 -36.93
CA ASN A 24 -3.15 -16.04 -36.03
C ASN A 24 -2.89 -14.54 -35.84
N PHE A 25 -3.88 -13.81 -35.32
CA PHE A 25 -3.86 -12.34 -35.24
C PHE A 25 -2.66 -11.75 -34.50
N LEU A 26 -2.06 -12.46 -33.53
CA LEU A 26 -0.84 -12.02 -32.86
C LEU A 26 0.39 -11.99 -33.79
N ALA A 27 0.45 -12.87 -34.79
CA ALA A 27 1.55 -12.92 -35.76
C ALA A 27 1.55 -11.72 -36.72
N SER A 28 0.45 -10.95 -36.78
CA SER A 28 0.37 -9.72 -37.56
C SER A 28 1.27 -8.61 -37.02
N LEU A 29 1.66 -8.69 -35.74
CA LEU A 29 2.52 -7.72 -35.06
C LEU A 29 4.00 -8.06 -35.26
N ARG A 30 4.63 -7.50 -36.30
CA ARG A 30 6.05 -7.72 -36.59
C ARG A 30 6.91 -6.52 -36.16
N PRO A 31 8.21 -6.72 -35.87
CA PRO A 31 9.08 -5.63 -35.42
C PRO A 31 9.23 -4.48 -36.44
N ASP A 32 9.21 -4.81 -37.73
CA ASP A 32 9.41 -3.84 -38.82
C ASP A 32 8.11 -3.22 -39.35
N GLY A 33 6.97 -3.88 -39.09
CA GLY A 33 5.67 -3.47 -39.62
C GLY A 33 4.53 -4.34 -39.11
N ILE A 34 3.32 -3.80 -39.13
CA ILE A 34 2.12 -4.50 -38.68
C ILE A 34 1.24 -4.79 -39.88
N VAL A 35 0.79 -6.04 -40.01
CA VAL A 35 -0.14 -6.45 -41.07
C VAL A 35 -1.57 -6.07 -40.66
N CYS A 36 -2.28 -5.33 -41.52
CA CYS A 36 -3.70 -5.03 -41.31
C CYS A 36 -4.55 -6.28 -41.56
N LEU A 37 -5.44 -6.64 -40.63
CA LEU A 37 -6.31 -7.81 -40.76
C LEU A 37 -7.54 -7.55 -41.63
N GLU A 38 -7.85 -6.28 -41.93
CA GLU A 38 -8.92 -5.91 -42.88
C GLU A 38 -8.46 -6.06 -44.33
N CYS A 39 -7.27 -5.54 -44.66
CA CYS A 39 -6.81 -5.44 -46.06
C CYS A 39 -5.47 -6.14 -46.37
N GLY A 40 -4.81 -6.75 -45.39
CA GLY A 40 -3.55 -7.47 -45.57
C GLY A 40 -2.30 -6.59 -45.81
N ARG A 41 -2.43 -5.26 -45.81
CA ARG A 41 -1.31 -4.35 -46.05
C ARG A 41 -0.44 -4.17 -44.82
N VAL A 42 0.87 -4.06 -45.02
CA VAL A 42 1.84 -3.83 -43.93
C VAL A 42 2.00 -2.33 -43.68
N ARG A 43 1.87 -1.89 -42.42
CA ARG A 43 1.97 -0.49 -42.00
C ARG A 43 2.87 -0.36 -40.78
N LYS A 44 3.67 0.72 -40.72
CA LYS A 44 4.49 1.04 -39.55
C LYS A 44 3.67 1.55 -38.35
N ALA A 45 2.58 2.26 -38.64
CA ALA A 45 1.57 2.67 -37.68
C ALA A 45 0.20 2.31 -38.25
N LEU A 46 -0.47 1.34 -37.65
CA LEU A 46 -1.72 0.79 -38.17
C LEU A 46 -2.91 1.72 -37.86
N GLY A 47 -2.90 2.44 -36.73
CA GLY A 47 -4.02 3.31 -36.34
C GLY A 47 -4.38 4.39 -37.37
N THR A 48 -3.39 5.03 -37.99
CA THR A 48 -3.61 5.98 -39.08
C THR A 48 -4.26 5.32 -40.29
N HIS A 49 -3.83 4.09 -40.62
CA HIS A 49 -4.38 3.35 -41.74
C HIS A 49 -5.83 2.93 -41.48
N LEU A 50 -6.15 2.48 -40.27
CA LEU A 50 -7.52 2.14 -39.86
C LEU A 50 -8.46 3.34 -40.03
N ARG A 51 -8.07 4.51 -39.50
CA ARG A 51 -8.87 5.72 -39.60
C ARG A 51 -9.13 6.17 -41.04
N PHE A 52 -8.09 6.22 -41.89
CA PHE A 52 -8.22 6.78 -43.24
C PHE A 52 -8.73 5.79 -44.30
N ARG A 53 -8.50 4.48 -44.13
CA ARG A 53 -8.89 3.48 -45.13
C ARG A 53 -10.13 2.69 -44.76
N HIS A 54 -10.38 2.51 -43.47
CA HIS A 54 -11.46 1.66 -42.98
C HIS A 54 -12.48 2.43 -42.14
N GLY A 55 -12.22 3.69 -41.79
CA GLY A 55 -13.13 4.50 -40.97
C GLY A 55 -13.30 3.99 -39.53
N VAL A 56 -12.56 2.96 -39.12
CA VAL A 56 -12.69 2.35 -37.79
C VAL A 56 -11.70 2.95 -36.80
N THR A 57 -12.10 3.04 -35.53
CA THR A 57 -11.18 3.44 -34.47
C THR A 57 -10.26 2.28 -34.09
N VAL A 58 -9.16 2.60 -33.41
CA VAL A 58 -8.22 1.58 -32.93
C VAL A 58 -8.85 0.71 -31.85
N ASP A 59 -9.77 1.25 -31.05
CA ASP A 59 -10.44 0.51 -29.99
C ASP A 59 -11.46 -0.48 -30.56
N ASP A 60 -12.25 -0.07 -31.56
CA ASP A 60 -13.17 -0.99 -32.27
C ASP A 60 -12.39 -2.12 -32.94
N TYR A 61 -11.24 -1.80 -33.53
CA TYR A 61 -10.36 -2.80 -34.14
C TYR A 61 -9.77 -3.77 -33.10
N ARG A 62 -9.55 -3.34 -31.85
CA ARG A 62 -9.12 -4.23 -30.76
C ARG A 62 -10.22 -5.19 -30.37
N GLU A 63 -11.43 -4.67 -30.20
CA GLU A 63 -12.58 -5.47 -29.82
C GLU A 63 -12.90 -6.52 -30.88
N ARG A 64 -12.90 -6.11 -32.16
CA ARG A 64 -13.18 -6.99 -33.31
C ARG A 64 -12.23 -8.19 -33.43
N TRP A 65 -10.95 -8.00 -33.10
CA TRP A 65 -9.90 -9.02 -33.26
C TRP A 65 -9.36 -9.57 -31.93
N GLY A 66 -9.94 -9.17 -30.78
CA GLY A 66 -9.56 -9.67 -29.46
C GLY A 66 -8.20 -9.18 -28.95
N PHE A 67 -7.70 -8.01 -29.40
CA PHE A 67 -6.45 -7.46 -28.88
C PHE A 67 -6.62 -6.84 -27.49
N ASN A 68 -5.65 -7.04 -26.61
CA ASN A 68 -5.59 -6.35 -25.32
C ASN A 68 -5.55 -4.81 -25.51
N ARG A 69 -6.22 -4.07 -24.62
CA ARG A 69 -6.15 -2.59 -24.53
C ARG A 69 -4.71 -2.06 -24.47
N GLN A 70 -3.77 -2.84 -23.94
CA GLN A 70 -2.35 -2.44 -23.85
C GLN A 70 -1.53 -2.71 -25.11
N THR A 71 -2.10 -3.39 -26.12
CA THR A 71 -1.39 -3.71 -27.36
C THR A 71 -1.15 -2.45 -28.19
N THR A 72 0.10 -2.23 -28.61
CA THR A 72 0.51 -1.10 -29.43
C THR A 72 0.45 -1.45 -30.91
N PHE A 73 -0.31 -0.67 -31.67
CA PHE A 73 -0.41 -0.80 -33.13
C PHE A 73 0.62 0.07 -33.89
N ILE A 74 1.82 0.14 -33.33
CA ILE A 74 3.00 0.79 -33.91
C ILE A 74 4.10 -0.25 -33.92
N ALA A 75 4.77 -0.42 -35.06
CA ALA A 75 5.88 -1.34 -35.21
C ALA A 75 7.00 -1.01 -34.22
N ALA A 76 7.66 -2.02 -33.66
CA ALA A 76 8.69 -1.84 -32.62
C ALA A 76 9.82 -0.91 -33.08
N SER A 77 10.27 -1.05 -34.32
CA SER A 77 11.29 -0.17 -34.93
C SER A 77 10.84 1.30 -35.02
N THR A 78 9.55 1.55 -35.21
CA THR A 78 8.97 2.89 -35.29
C THR A 78 8.73 3.47 -33.90
N ALA A 79 8.31 2.64 -32.94
CA ALA A 79 8.16 3.04 -31.55
C ALA A 79 9.50 3.49 -30.93
N GLU A 80 10.60 2.79 -31.24
CA GLU A 80 11.94 3.17 -30.75
C GLU A 80 12.41 4.49 -31.37
N LYS A 81 12.17 4.72 -32.66
CA LYS A 81 12.46 6.02 -33.31
C LYS A 81 11.67 7.17 -32.66
N LEU A 82 10.38 6.97 -32.41
CA LEU A 82 9.54 7.96 -31.73
C LEU A 82 10.04 8.24 -30.31
N ARG A 83 10.47 7.21 -29.58
CA ARG A 83 11.07 7.35 -28.26
C ARG A 83 12.35 8.19 -28.31
N GLN A 84 13.25 7.91 -29.25
CA GLN A 84 14.48 8.70 -29.43
C GLN A 84 14.18 10.16 -29.76
N VAL A 85 13.23 10.42 -30.65
CA VAL A 85 12.78 11.77 -30.99
C VAL A 85 12.19 12.48 -29.76
N ALA A 86 11.35 11.80 -28.98
CA ALA A 86 10.76 12.36 -27.77
C ALA A 86 11.83 12.69 -26.71
N LEU A 87 12.87 11.86 -26.58
CA LEU A 87 14.01 12.12 -25.70
C LEU A 87 14.81 13.34 -26.17
N LYS A 88 15.15 13.42 -27.47
CA LYS A 88 15.84 14.58 -28.05
C LYS A 88 15.05 15.88 -27.88
N ARG A 89 13.74 15.82 -28.12
CA ARG A 89 12.81 16.95 -28.00
C ARG A 89 12.35 17.24 -26.56
N LYS A 90 12.83 16.46 -25.57
CA LYS A 90 12.46 16.58 -24.15
C LYS A 90 10.93 16.61 -23.92
N ILE A 91 10.13 15.92 -24.75
CA ILE A 91 8.64 15.92 -24.73
C ILE A 91 8.04 15.34 -23.42
N GLY A 92 8.86 14.86 -22.49
CA GLY A 92 8.45 14.41 -21.15
C GLY A 92 9.21 15.06 -19.99
N ALA A 93 10.07 16.06 -20.23
CA ALA A 93 10.86 16.71 -19.19
C ALA A 93 10.01 17.72 -18.40
N ARG A 94 9.00 17.24 -17.67
CA ARG A 94 8.32 18.05 -16.65
C ARG A 94 9.31 18.19 -15.49
N GLY A 95 9.78 19.39 -15.18
CA GLY A 95 10.88 19.68 -14.22
C GLY A 95 10.90 18.87 -12.91
N ARG A 96 10.68 19.49 -11.74
CA ARG A 96 10.68 18.74 -10.46
C ARG A 96 9.50 17.76 -10.38
N GLU A 97 8.35 18.14 -10.93
CA GLU A 97 7.13 17.32 -10.90
C GLU A 97 7.21 16.07 -11.78
N GLY A 98 7.81 16.15 -12.97
CA GLY A 98 8.02 14.95 -13.80
C GLY A 98 9.04 14.02 -13.21
N ARG A 99 10.08 14.54 -12.55
CA ARG A 99 11.01 13.70 -11.78
C ARG A 99 10.29 12.96 -10.66
N ALA A 100 9.38 13.63 -9.93
CA ALA A 100 8.56 12.99 -8.91
C ALA A 100 7.59 11.93 -9.49
N LEU A 101 6.96 12.21 -10.64
CA LEU A 101 6.10 11.25 -11.34
C LEU A 101 6.90 10.04 -11.86
N MET A 102 8.12 10.25 -12.35
CA MET A 102 9.03 9.18 -12.79
C MET A 102 9.49 8.31 -11.62
N VAL A 103 9.78 8.89 -10.45
CA VAL A 103 10.06 8.14 -9.22
C VAL A 103 8.86 7.31 -8.80
N LYS A 104 7.65 7.88 -8.81
CA LYS A 104 6.40 7.14 -8.54
C LYS A 104 6.18 6.00 -9.54
N ALA A 105 6.39 6.25 -10.83
CA ALA A 105 6.25 5.24 -11.88
C ALA A 105 7.29 4.10 -11.74
N ARG A 106 8.54 4.43 -11.38
CA ARG A 106 9.60 3.44 -11.13
C ARG A 106 9.30 2.61 -9.88
N ALA A 107 8.80 3.24 -8.81
CA ALA A 107 8.33 2.54 -7.62
C ALA A 107 7.14 1.59 -7.93
N ALA A 108 6.19 2.04 -8.76
CA ALA A 108 5.04 1.24 -9.23
C ALA A 108 5.40 0.09 -10.19
N ARG A 109 6.61 0.12 -10.76
CA ARG A 109 7.20 -0.97 -11.56
C ARG A 109 8.10 -1.91 -10.76
N SER A 110 8.44 -1.58 -9.51
CA SER A 110 9.30 -2.41 -8.67
C SER A 110 8.70 -3.80 -8.41
N VAL A 111 9.57 -4.79 -8.16
CA VAL A 111 9.16 -6.18 -7.86
C VAL A 111 8.25 -6.23 -6.62
N LYS A 112 8.54 -5.39 -5.61
CA LYS A 112 7.70 -5.24 -4.41
C LYS A 112 6.29 -4.78 -4.76
N SER A 113 6.10 -3.82 -5.66
CA SER A 113 4.75 -3.36 -6.04
C SER A 113 4.04 -4.32 -7.00
N ARG A 114 4.77 -5.08 -7.82
CA ARG A 114 4.20 -6.17 -8.64
C ARG A 114 3.58 -7.29 -7.79
N ALA A 115 4.20 -7.66 -6.67
CA ALA A 115 3.66 -8.66 -5.74
C ALA A 115 2.31 -8.24 -5.09
N TRP A 116 2.01 -6.94 -5.07
CA TRP A 116 0.77 -6.38 -4.52
C TRP A 116 -0.34 -6.20 -5.58
N ARG A 117 -0.08 -6.48 -6.86
CA ARG A 117 -1.11 -6.41 -7.90
C ARG A 117 -2.04 -7.62 -7.83
N PRO A 118 -3.38 -7.45 -7.89
CA PRO A 118 -4.33 -8.56 -7.84
C PRO A 118 -4.04 -9.64 -8.88
N GLU A 119 -3.68 -9.27 -10.10
CA GLU A 119 -3.44 -10.20 -11.22
C GLU A 119 -2.17 -11.03 -11.00
N ALA A 120 -1.11 -10.43 -10.45
CA ALA A 120 0.12 -11.14 -10.12
C ALA A 120 -0.10 -12.14 -8.98
N ARG A 121 -0.94 -11.78 -8.00
CA ARG A 121 -1.32 -12.67 -6.90
C ARG A 121 -2.17 -13.84 -7.40
N LEU A 122 -3.11 -13.60 -8.32
CA LEU A 122 -3.90 -14.64 -8.96
C LEU A 122 -3.03 -15.59 -9.79
N ARG A 123 -2.14 -15.06 -10.65
CA ARG A 123 -1.18 -15.89 -11.41
C ARG A 123 -0.26 -16.72 -10.52
N ALA A 124 0.26 -16.14 -9.45
CA ALA A 124 1.06 -16.88 -8.48
C ALA A 124 0.24 -17.96 -7.76
N SER A 125 -1.03 -17.69 -7.46
CA SER A 125 -1.95 -18.67 -6.88
C SER A 125 -2.25 -19.81 -7.84
N GLU A 126 -2.54 -19.51 -9.11
CA GLU A 126 -2.77 -20.50 -10.17
C GLU A 126 -1.53 -21.33 -10.47
N ALA A 127 -0.36 -20.69 -10.57
CA ALA A 127 0.92 -21.38 -10.72
C ALA A 127 1.15 -22.35 -9.56
N LYS A 128 0.82 -21.93 -8.32
CA LYS A 128 0.93 -22.79 -7.15
C LYS A 128 -0.10 -23.94 -7.17
N LYS A 129 -1.33 -23.70 -7.61
CA LYS A 129 -2.34 -24.76 -7.84
C LYS A 129 -1.87 -25.77 -8.89
N ARG A 130 -1.26 -25.32 -9.99
CA ARG A 130 -0.69 -26.16 -11.04
C ARG A 130 0.47 -27.02 -10.52
N LEU A 131 1.34 -26.45 -9.69
CA LEU A 131 2.38 -27.21 -9.00
C LEU A 131 1.77 -28.31 -8.13
N TYR A 132 0.78 -27.99 -7.29
CA TYR A 132 0.10 -29.02 -6.49
C TYR A 132 -0.59 -30.09 -7.35
N ALA A 133 -1.24 -29.69 -8.44
CA ALA A 133 -1.88 -30.59 -9.38
C ALA A 133 -0.88 -31.50 -10.12
N SER A 134 0.36 -31.04 -10.35
CA SER A 134 1.43 -31.84 -10.95
C SER A 134 2.08 -32.80 -9.95
N GLY A 135 1.46 -33.03 -8.79
CA GLY A 135 2.03 -33.85 -7.71
C GLY A 135 3.21 -33.20 -6.98
N TRP A 136 3.59 -31.95 -7.32
CA TRP A 136 4.63 -31.24 -6.59
C TRP A 136 4.08 -30.91 -5.20
N GLN A 137 4.64 -31.58 -4.20
CA GLN A 137 4.46 -31.19 -2.81
C GLN A 137 5.61 -30.27 -2.44
N PRO A 138 5.36 -29.11 -1.80
CA PRO A 138 6.45 -28.35 -1.20
C PRO A 138 7.19 -29.31 -0.30
N ARG A 139 8.52 -29.38 -0.41
CA ARG A 139 9.37 -30.12 0.54
C ARG A 139 8.83 -29.78 1.93
N ARG A 140 8.07 -30.71 2.52
CA ARG A 140 7.64 -30.57 3.90
C ARG A 140 8.97 -30.61 4.62
N TYR A 141 9.44 -29.45 5.08
CA TYR A 141 10.55 -29.36 6.03
C TYR A 141 10.32 -30.52 7.00
N MET A 142 11.21 -31.50 7.01
CA MET A 142 11.04 -32.70 7.82
C MET A 142 10.78 -32.20 9.24
N LYS A 143 9.52 -32.25 9.65
CA LYS A 143 9.09 -31.79 10.95
C LYS A 143 9.73 -32.77 11.90
N VAL A 144 10.68 -32.31 12.71
CA VAL A 144 11.25 -33.10 13.81
C VAL A 144 10.12 -33.93 14.41
N SER A 145 10.25 -35.25 14.41
CA SER A 145 9.17 -36.11 14.89
C SER A 145 8.88 -35.76 16.35
N GLU A 146 7.63 -35.93 16.79
CA GLU A 146 7.30 -35.68 18.19
C GLU A 146 8.19 -36.47 19.16
N PRO A 147 8.53 -37.76 18.89
CA PRO A 147 9.51 -38.49 19.70
C PRO A 147 10.91 -37.86 19.73
N ALA A 148 11.41 -37.35 18.60
CA ALA A 148 12.70 -36.68 18.56
C ALA A 148 12.69 -35.38 19.37
N LEU A 149 11.58 -34.63 19.33
CA LEU A 149 11.43 -33.41 20.15
C LEU A 149 11.36 -33.74 21.64
N ARG A 150 10.64 -34.82 22.03
CA ARG A 150 10.61 -35.32 23.42
C ARG A 150 12.00 -35.72 23.91
N LYS A 151 12.81 -36.40 23.09
CA LYS A 151 14.21 -36.73 23.42
C LYS A 151 15.06 -35.48 23.68
N LEU A 152 14.88 -34.42 22.90
CA LEU A 152 15.61 -33.16 23.12
C LEU A 152 15.19 -32.48 24.43
N VAL A 153 13.89 -32.48 24.73
CA VAL A 153 13.38 -31.95 26.01
C VAL A 153 13.88 -32.78 27.19
N ALA A 154 13.87 -34.11 27.10
CA ALA A 154 14.38 -35.00 28.14
C ALA A 154 15.89 -34.79 28.40
N LYS A 155 16.65 -34.37 27.38
CA LYS A 155 18.05 -33.95 27.52
C LYS A 155 18.23 -32.55 28.16
N GLY A 156 17.14 -31.89 28.58
CA GLY A 156 17.18 -30.56 29.21
C GLY A 156 17.39 -29.39 28.25
N TYR A 157 17.10 -29.56 26.95
CA TYR A 157 17.29 -28.48 25.99
C TYR A 157 16.19 -27.43 26.12
N ASP A 158 16.58 -26.16 26.25
CA ASP A 158 15.65 -25.04 26.28
C ASP A 158 15.13 -24.70 24.88
N LEU A 159 14.09 -23.84 24.81
CA LEU A 159 13.47 -23.45 23.53
C LEU A 159 14.51 -22.87 22.55
N ALA A 160 15.49 -22.09 23.04
CA ALA A 160 16.49 -21.49 22.18
C ALA A 160 17.45 -22.53 21.59
N ARG A 161 17.92 -23.48 22.40
CA ARG A 161 18.81 -24.55 21.96
C ARG A 161 18.10 -25.52 21.02
N ILE A 162 16.82 -25.83 21.26
CA ILE A 162 15.99 -26.62 20.33
C ILE A 162 15.89 -25.93 18.96
N VAL A 163 15.64 -24.62 18.91
CA VAL A 163 15.54 -23.87 17.64
C VAL A 163 16.88 -23.81 16.89
N ARG A 164 18.02 -23.84 17.60
CA ARG A 164 19.35 -23.85 16.95
C ARG A 164 19.74 -25.23 16.43
N THR A 165 19.37 -26.29 17.14
CA THR A 165 19.70 -27.67 16.76
C THR A 165 18.70 -28.28 15.78
N THR A 166 17.47 -27.76 15.74
CA THR A 166 16.43 -28.22 14.83
C THR A 166 16.16 -27.17 13.76
N ASN A 167 15.65 -27.60 12.60
CA ASN A 167 15.22 -26.67 11.56
C ASN A 167 13.80 -26.10 11.83
N LEU A 168 13.41 -25.95 13.11
CA LEU A 168 12.11 -25.40 13.51
C LEU A 168 12.23 -23.89 13.74
N SER A 169 11.23 -23.13 13.25
CA SER A 169 11.11 -21.74 13.67
C SER A 169 10.78 -21.64 15.17
N ARG A 170 11.11 -20.50 15.79
CA ARG A 170 10.86 -20.25 17.22
C ARG A 170 9.39 -20.44 17.61
N ASP A 171 8.47 -19.98 16.76
CA ASP A 171 7.04 -20.15 17.00
C ASP A 171 6.60 -21.61 16.87
N GLN A 172 7.10 -22.34 15.86
CA GLN A 172 6.78 -23.76 15.69
C GLN A 172 7.30 -24.61 16.86
N ALA A 173 8.55 -24.41 17.28
CA ALA A 173 9.12 -25.11 18.43
C ALA A 173 8.31 -24.81 19.70
N ARG A 174 7.97 -23.54 19.94
CA ARG A 174 7.14 -23.13 21.09
C ARG A 174 5.77 -23.79 21.08
N THR A 175 5.05 -23.76 19.96
CA THR A 175 3.72 -24.38 19.86
C THR A 175 3.76 -25.88 20.09
N ARG A 176 4.76 -26.58 19.52
CA ARG A 176 4.89 -28.04 19.71
C ARG A 176 5.26 -28.41 21.14
N LEU A 177 6.14 -27.64 21.78
CA LEU A 177 6.47 -27.81 23.20
C LEU A 177 5.26 -27.53 24.11
N GLN A 178 4.38 -26.61 23.73
CA GLN A 178 3.11 -26.37 24.43
C GLN A 178 2.13 -27.54 24.26
N GLN A 179 2.03 -28.11 23.05
CA GLN A 179 1.22 -29.31 22.80
C GLN A 179 1.73 -30.53 23.58
N LEU A 180 3.06 -30.61 23.78
CA LEU A 180 3.71 -31.63 24.60
C LEU A 180 3.60 -31.39 26.12
N GLY A 181 3.01 -30.27 26.56
CA GLY A 181 2.89 -29.93 27.98
C GLY A 181 4.18 -29.45 28.65
N VAL A 182 5.28 -29.31 27.91
CA VAL A 182 6.60 -28.90 28.43
C VAL A 182 6.65 -27.40 28.71
N LEU A 183 6.02 -26.60 27.83
CA LEU A 183 5.86 -25.16 28.04
C LEU A 183 4.43 -24.84 28.45
N PRO A 184 4.22 -23.87 29.36
CA PRO A 184 2.87 -23.47 29.73
C PRO A 184 2.09 -22.99 28.49
N PRO A 185 0.77 -23.26 28.45
CA PRO A 185 -0.07 -22.80 27.36
C PRO A 185 0.03 -21.28 27.24
N PRO A 186 -0.17 -20.72 26.03
CA PRO A 186 -0.12 -19.27 25.88
C PRO A 186 -1.15 -18.64 26.81
N ARG A 187 -0.75 -17.61 27.56
CA ARG A 187 -1.68 -16.85 28.41
C ARG A 187 -2.89 -16.46 27.55
N ARG A 188 -4.08 -16.95 27.92
CA ARG A 188 -5.32 -16.64 27.19
C ARG A 188 -5.40 -15.12 27.05
N ARG A 189 -5.65 -14.62 25.83
CA ARG A 189 -5.89 -13.18 25.65
C ARG A 189 -7.07 -12.83 26.54
N ARG A 190 -6.93 -11.83 27.42
CA ARG A 190 -8.05 -11.33 28.23
C ARG A 190 -9.22 -11.07 27.29
N VAL A 191 -10.35 -11.74 27.52
CA VAL A 191 -11.58 -11.47 26.80
C VAL A 191 -12.01 -10.08 27.22
N ILE A 192 -12.00 -9.14 26.29
CA ILE A 192 -12.42 -7.78 26.57
C ILE A 192 -13.92 -7.72 26.35
N ASP A 193 -14.67 -7.45 27.42
CA ASP A 193 -16.11 -7.33 27.36
C ASP A 193 -16.53 -6.13 26.49
N ARG A 194 -17.31 -6.44 25.45
CA ARG A 194 -17.80 -5.47 24.47
C ARG A 194 -18.85 -4.54 25.09
N THR A 195 -19.68 -5.08 25.99
CA THR A 195 -20.74 -4.33 26.67
C THR A 195 -20.13 -3.30 27.61
N GLN A 196 -19.10 -3.71 28.36
CA GLN A 196 -18.30 -2.82 29.21
C GLN A 196 -17.65 -1.68 28.41
N ILE A 197 -17.07 -1.96 27.23
CA ILE A 197 -16.52 -0.92 26.35
C ILE A 197 -17.60 0.07 25.91
N LEU A 198 -18.79 -0.41 25.54
CA LEU A 198 -19.90 0.43 25.12
C LEU A 198 -20.43 1.30 26.26
N ALA A 199 -20.57 0.74 27.46
CA ALA A 199 -20.98 1.48 28.65
C ALA A 199 -20.03 2.64 28.95
N LEU A 200 -18.72 2.36 28.97
CA LEU A 200 -17.69 3.40 29.15
C LEU A 200 -17.71 4.42 28.01
N ARG A 201 -18.02 3.98 26.78
CA ARG A 201 -18.13 4.88 25.64
C ARG A 201 -19.35 5.81 25.73
N ARG A 202 -20.48 5.33 26.28
CA ARG A 202 -21.68 6.14 26.57
C ARG A 202 -21.43 7.17 27.67
N GLN A 203 -20.56 6.88 28.64
CA GLN A 203 -20.06 7.84 29.63
C GLN A 203 -19.13 8.93 29.04
N GLY A 204 -18.95 8.98 27.71
CA GLY A 204 -18.12 9.97 27.04
C GLY A 204 -16.62 9.69 27.06
N LEU A 205 -16.18 8.48 27.46
CA LEU A 205 -14.77 8.13 27.48
C LEU A 205 -14.21 7.89 26.06
N TRP A 206 -12.96 8.30 25.87
CA TRP A 206 -12.21 8.06 24.65
C TRP A 206 -11.55 6.68 24.69
N PRO A 207 -11.26 6.06 23.52
CA PRO A 207 -10.69 4.72 23.47
C PRO A 207 -9.37 4.54 24.24
N LEU A 208 -8.62 5.63 24.45
CA LEU A 208 -7.41 5.63 25.25
C LEU A 208 -7.70 5.48 26.75
N GLU A 209 -8.73 6.16 27.24
CA GLU A 209 -9.12 6.17 28.65
C GLU A 209 -9.85 4.88 29.01
N ILE A 210 -10.75 4.42 28.12
CA ILE A 210 -11.38 3.10 28.21
C ILE A 210 -10.30 2.01 28.34
N ALA A 211 -9.28 2.06 27.47
CA ALA A 211 -8.18 1.11 27.48
C ALA A 211 -7.38 1.11 28.78
N ARG A 212 -7.11 2.30 29.37
CA ARG A 212 -6.44 2.40 30.67
C ARG A 212 -7.28 1.79 31.79
N ARG A 213 -8.59 2.06 31.81
CA ARG A 213 -9.50 1.59 32.87
C ARG A 213 -9.71 0.08 32.86
N ILE A 214 -9.75 -0.54 31.68
CA ILE A 214 -9.93 -2.00 31.53
C ILE A 214 -8.59 -2.77 31.43
N GLY A 215 -7.45 -2.07 31.49
CA GLY A 215 -6.13 -2.70 31.33
C GLY A 215 -5.88 -3.31 29.94
N ALA A 216 -6.49 -2.75 28.89
CA ALA A 216 -6.33 -3.22 27.51
C ALA A 216 -5.45 -2.28 26.67
N LYS A 217 -5.03 -2.75 25.50
CA LYS A 217 -4.34 -1.90 24.52
C LYS A 217 -5.35 -0.96 23.83
N PRO A 218 -5.05 0.34 23.62
CA PRO A 218 -5.95 1.29 22.95
C PRO A 218 -6.39 0.86 21.54
N GLN A 219 -5.55 0.13 20.83
CA GLN A 219 -5.87 -0.42 19.51
C GLN A 219 -6.96 -1.50 19.58
N ALA A 220 -6.98 -2.32 20.63
CA ALA A 220 -7.99 -3.36 20.82
C ALA A 220 -9.37 -2.72 21.03
N VAL A 221 -9.45 -1.68 21.88
CA VAL A 221 -10.70 -0.93 22.10
C VAL A 221 -11.21 -0.27 20.82
N ARG A 222 -10.33 0.37 20.04
CA ARG A 222 -10.71 0.96 18.73
C ARG A 222 -11.25 -0.09 17.76
N LYS A 223 -10.59 -1.25 17.70
CA LYS A 223 -11.03 -2.36 16.85
C LYS A 223 -12.42 -2.84 17.25
N ILE A 224 -12.67 -3.02 18.55
CA ILE A 224 -13.96 -3.47 19.07
C ILE A 224 -15.07 -2.45 18.78
N LEU A 225 -14.82 -1.16 19.04
CA LEU A 225 -15.78 -0.10 18.69
C LEU A 225 -16.05 -0.04 17.18
N TRP A 226 -15.04 -0.22 16.34
CA TRP A 226 -15.24 -0.29 14.89
C TRP A 226 -16.10 -1.50 14.48
N GLN A 227 -15.85 -2.67 15.07
CA GLN A 227 -16.66 -3.87 14.83
C GLN A 227 -18.13 -3.65 15.23
N LEU A 228 -18.38 -3.06 16.40
CA LEU A 228 -19.72 -2.76 16.89
C LEU A 228 -20.45 -1.76 15.99
N ARG A 229 -19.74 -0.74 15.48
CA ARG A 229 -20.30 0.20 14.49
C ARG A 229 -20.72 -0.51 13.20
N ASN A 230 -19.91 -1.45 12.71
CA ASN A 230 -20.23 -2.21 11.51
C ASN A 230 -21.40 -3.19 11.72
N GLN A 231 -21.66 -3.58 12.96
CA GLN A 231 -22.82 -4.38 13.35
C GLN A 231 -24.09 -3.53 13.58
N GLY A 232 -24.06 -2.24 13.25
CA GLY A 232 -25.21 -1.34 13.38
C GLY A 232 -25.40 -0.72 14.77
N VAL A 233 -24.52 -0.97 15.73
CA VAL A 233 -24.61 -0.37 17.05
C VAL A 233 -24.28 1.13 16.97
N LYS A 234 -25.21 2.00 17.39
CA LYS A 234 -24.98 3.44 17.48
C LYS A 234 -23.98 3.75 18.59
N ILE A 235 -22.78 4.20 18.20
CA ILE A 235 -21.71 4.56 19.13
C ILE A 235 -21.67 6.08 19.28
N PRO A 236 -21.91 6.63 20.48
CA PRO A 236 -21.89 8.07 20.67
C PRO A 236 -20.50 8.65 20.45
N THR A 237 -20.47 9.84 19.85
CA THR A 237 -19.28 10.69 19.78
C THR A 237 -19.18 11.48 21.09
N PRO A 238 -18.08 11.40 21.85
CA PRO A 238 -17.91 12.19 23.05
C PRO A 238 -18.00 13.67 22.72
N GLY A 239 -18.82 14.41 23.47
CA GLY A 239 -18.87 15.87 23.40
C GLY A 239 -17.57 16.55 23.89
N ARG A 240 -16.72 15.80 24.60
CA ARG A 240 -15.42 16.30 25.08
C ARG A 240 -14.31 16.13 24.04
N PRO A 241 -13.38 17.08 23.91
CA PRO A 241 -12.29 17.01 22.95
C PRO A 241 -11.45 15.74 23.11
N ARG A 242 -10.92 15.22 22.00
CA ARG A 242 -10.07 14.02 22.01
C ARG A 242 -8.84 14.25 22.89
N PRO A 243 -8.53 13.35 23.85
CA PRO A 243 -7.28 13.40 24.57
C PRO A 243 -6.16 13.20 23.57
N ILE A 244 -5.52 14.31 23.22
CA ILE A 244 -4.26 14.32 22.48
C ILE A 244 -3.25 13.74 23.47
N LYS A 245 -2.44 12.76 23.06
CA LYS A 245 -1.41 12.15 23.94
C LYS A 245 -0.45 13.19 24.57
N ARG A 246 -0.43 14.41 24.03
CA ARG A 246 0.38 15.56 24.46
C ARG A 246 -0.37 16.54 25.39
N ARG A 247 -1.66 16.37 25.69
CA ARG A 247 -2.33 17.16 26.74
C ARG A 247 -1.77 16.72 28.09
N LEU A 248 -0.75 17.43 28.53
CA LEU A 248 -0.07 17.21 29.80
C LEU A 248 -0.91 17.72 31.00
N MET A 249 -1.94 18.54 30.77
CA MET A 249 -2.77 19.14 31.84
C MET A 249 -4.18 19.52 31.38
N SER A 250 -5.07 19.76 32.36
CA SER A 250 -6.44 20.23 32.17
C SER A 250 -6.51 21.61 31.49
N ASP A 251 -7.71 22.06 31.07
CA ASP A 251 -7.87 23.40 30.49
C ASP A 251 -7.87 24.47 31.62
N GLU A 252 -8.34 24.14 32.82
CA GLU A 252 -8.39 25.02 33.99
C GLU A 252 -7.01 25.31 34.60
N ASP A 253 -6.19 24.28 34.81
CA ASP A 253 -4.84 24.43 35.38
C ASP A 253 -3.95 25.27 34.46
N PHE A 254 -4.13 25.09 33.14
CA PHE A 254 -3.43 25.88 32.14
C PHE A 254 -3.85 27.36 32.20
N LEU A 255 -5.15 27.64 32.34
CA LEU A 255 -5.66 29.01 32.41
C LEU A 255 -5.23 29.71 33.71
N LYS A 256 -5.19 29.00 34.85
CA LYS A 256 -4.63 29.54 36.11
C LYS A 256 -3.19 30.01 35.92
N ALA A 257 -2.33 29.17 35.33
CA ALA A 257 -0.95 29.57 35.04
C ALA A 257 -0.85 30.69 33.98
N TRP A 258 -1.76 30.73 33.00
CA TRP A 258 -1.78 31.77 31.97
C TRP A 258 -2.11 33.17 32.52
N ARG A 259 -2.94 33.26 33.58
CA ARG A 259 -3.29 34.53 34.24
C ARG A 259 -2.09 35.27 34.83
N HIS A 260 -1.08 34.54 35.31
CA HIS A 260 0.15 35.11 35.89
C HIS A 260 1.22 35.48 34.83
N GLY A 261 0.80 35.87 33.62
CA GLY A 261 1.68 36.31 32.54
C GLY A 261 1.64 35.40 31.32
N GLY A 262 1.19 35.94 30.18
CA GLY A 262 0.85 35.20 28.95
C GLY A 262 2.02 34.95 27.97
N ARG A 263 3.26 34.96 28.43
CA ARG A 263 4.42 34.61 27.60
C ARG A 263 4.56 33.07 27.56
N PRO A 264 4.52 32.43 26.37
CA PRO A 264 4.54 30.96 26.28
C PRO A 264 5.76 30.28 26.91
N VAL A 265 6.90 30.97 26.99
CA VAL A 265 8.14 30.44 27.60
C VAL A 265 8.02 30.36 29.12
N ASP A 266 7.47 31.39 29.75
CA ASP A 266 7.36 31.48 31.20
C ASP A 266 6.29 30.53 31.73
N VAL A 267 5.19 30.41 30.99
CA VAL A 267 4.13 29.44 31.26
C VAL A 267 4.65 28.01 31.09
N ALA A 268 5.50 27.76 30.09
CA ALA A 268 6.14 26.46 29.89
C ALA A 268 7.06 26.07 31.05
N ARG A 269 7.88 27.02 31.54
CA ARG A 269 8.78 26.82 32.68
C ARG A 269 8.01 26.56 33.97
N ARG A 270 6.97 27.36 34.26
CA ARG A 270 6.13 27.21 35.46
C ARG A 270 5.37 25.88 35.52
N LEU A 271 4.95 25.39 34.36
CA LEU A 271 4.15 24.16 34.26
C LEU A 271 5.01 22.90 33.99
N GLY A 272 6.33 23.03 33.85
CA GLY A 272 7.22 21.90 33.53
C GLY A 272 6.92 21.23 32.18
N VAL A 273 6.42 22.00 31.20
CA VAL A 273 6.00 21.48 29.88
C VAL A 273 6.78 22.12 28.73
N SER A 274 6.76 21.49 27.56
CA SER A 274 7.41 22.07 26.38
C SER A 274 6.75 23.39 25.93
N LYS A 275 7.57 24.37 25.51
CA LYS A 275 7.11 25.62 24.88
C LYS A 275 6.11 25.38 23.75
N GLN A 276 6.36 24.37 22.92
CA GLN A 276 5.51 24.01 21.80
C GLN A 276 4.12 23.55 22.25
N TYR A 277 4.02 22.83 23.37
CA TYR A 277 2.74 22.45 23.95
C TYR A 277 1.91 23.67 24.37
N VAL A 278 2.55 24.66 25.01
CA VAL A 278 1.91 25.92 25.41
C VAL A 278 1.40 26.70 24.20
N ILE A 279 2.18 26.78 23.12
CA ILE A 279 1.76 27.43 21.86
C ILE A 279 0.53 26.74 21.26
N TYR A 280 0.50 25.41 21.20
CA TYR A 280 -0.65 24.69 20.67
C TYR A 280 -1.89 24.81 21.56
N LYS A 281 -1.70 24.74 22.89
CA LYS A 281 -2.79 24.84 23.87
C LYS A 281 -3.40 26.24 23.88
N THR A 282 -2.59 27.30 23.75
CA THR A 282 -3.08 28.68 23.66
C THR A 282 -3.86 28.94 22.38
N ALA A 283 -3.37 28.48 21.23
CA ALA A 283 -4.11 28.58 19.96
C ALA A 283 -5.48 27.87 20.04
N TYR A 284 -5.50 26.68 20.66
CA TYR A 284 -6.73 25.92 20.90
C TYR A 284 -7.70 26.67 21.84
N LEU A 285 -7.22 27.27 22.93
CA LEU A 285 -8.08 28.00 23.88
C LEU A 285 -8.55 29.36 23.32
N ARG A 286 -7.75 30.02 22.47
CA ARG A 286 -8.17 31.21 21.71
C ARG A 286 -9.30 30.90 20.75
N GLY A 287 -9.23 29.78 20.03
CA GLY A 287 -10.32 29.34 19.15
C GLY A 287 -11.63 29.02 19.88
N ARG A 288 -11.60 28.94 21.23
CA ARG A 288 -12.77 28.77 22.10
C ARG A 288 -13.17 30.04 22.86
N GLY A 289 -12.50 31.17 22.61
CA GLY A 289 -12.76 32.44 23.29
C GLY A 289 -12.30 32.50 24.76
N LEU A 290 -11.55 31.50 25.24
CA LEU A 290 -11.11 31.44 26.65
C LEU A 290 -9.81 32.22 26.93
N ILE A 291 -9.11 32.65 25.87
CA ILE A 291 -7.94 33.53 25.94
C ILE A 291 -8.13 34.62 24.89
N PRO A 292 -7.95 35.90 25.22
CA PRO A 292 -8.10 36.98 24.25
C PRO A 292 -7.05 36.89 23.12
N PRO A 293 -7.39 37.34 21.90
CA PRO A 293 -6.42 37.42 20.81
C PRO A 293 -5.33 38.43 21.17
N VAL A 294 -4.08 38.14 20.79
CA VAL A 294 -3.00 39.12 20.94
C VAL A 294 -3.30 40.24 19.96
N GLY A 295 -3.50 41.47 20.45
CA GLY A 295 -3.64 42.63 19.58
C GLY A 295 -2.46 42.71 18.63
N SER A 296 -2.72 42.76 17.33
CA SER A 296 -1.70 43.07 16.33
C SER A 296 -1.01 44.37 16.76
N PRO A 297 0.34 44.44 16.79
CA PRO A 297 0.99 45.70 17.08
C PRO A 297 0.49 46.73 16.08
N ARG A 298 -0.11 47.83 16.58
CA ARG A 298 -0.50 48.98 15.75
C ARG A 298 0.74 49.34 14.93
N ARG A 299 0.67 49.19 13.60
CA ARG A 299 1.69 49.71 12.69
C ARG A 299 1.81 51.19 13.04
N ARG A 300 2.93 51.63 13.61
CA ARG A 300 3.23 53.05 13.75
C ARG A 300 3.06 53.65 12.37
N ALA A 301 2.15 54.62 12.24
CA ALA A 301 1.94 55.33 10.99
C ALA A 301 3.30 55.88 10.55
N ARG A 302 3.74 55.48 9.36
CA ARG A 302 4.93 56.07 8.72
C ARG A 302 4.58 57.54 8.47
N PRO A 303 5.34 58.52 8.97
CA PRO A 303 5.04 59.92 8.68
C PRO A 303 5.04 60.10 7.17
N LYS A 304 3.96 60.71 6.64
CA LYS A 304 3.90 61.09 5.24
C LYS A 304 4.78 62.33 5.08
N ARG A 305 5.86 62.14 4.31
CA ARG A 305 6.80 63.11 3.72
C ARG A 305 7.25 64.27 4.62
#